data_AF-A0A3B9WV52-F1
#
_entry.id   AF-A0A3B9WV52-F1
#
_cell.length_a   1.000
_cell.length_b   1.000
_cell.length_c   1.000
_cell.angle_alpha   90.00
_cell.angle_beta   90.00
_cell.angle_gamma   90.00
#
_symmetry.space_group_name_H-M   'P 1'
#
loop_
_entity.id
_entity.type
_entity.pdbx_description
1 polymer ?
#
loop_
_entity_poly.entity_id
_entity_poly.type
_entity_poly.pdbx_seq_one_letter_code
_entity_poly.pdbx_strand_id
1 'polypeptide(L)'
;MFFPIFTTLALLLASFSVYMRRSQKSMNSELKELWDRELKANSVRKQPLTDIEYTELEPDALPFDPDTSNDNIRDCQNRIMALADKRIVNLSGISNTELKLRYGVANLDYLSACDENFLELVKYLWLWANALHEEGRLDEAKQVLEYGVSIHTDVKSHYKLLADIYAADFDFRSIERITDEAQKITSPNRDAIVKMLKSTDYFHD
;
A
#
# COMPACT_ATOMS: atom_id res chain seq x y z
N MET A 1 51.21 -13.98 -33.61
CA MET A 1 50.63 -12.72 -33.09
C MET A 1 49.31 -12.97 -32.33
N PHE A 2 49.19 -14.04 -31.53
CA PHE A 2 47.97 -14.38 -30.76
C PHE A 2 48.15 -14.27 -29.22
N PHE A 3 49.39 -14.21 -28.74
CA PHE A 3 49.74 -14.11 -27.31
C PHE A 3 49.10 -12.94 -26.53
N PRO A 4 48.97 -11.71 -27.06
CA PRO A 4 48.39 -10.60 -26.29
C PRO A 4 46.87 -10.70 -26.12
N ILE A 5 46.19 -11.47 -26.97
CA ILE A 5 44.74 -11.70 -26.88
C ILE A 5 44.45 -12.71 -25.77
N PHE A 6 45.25 -13.77 -25.65
CA PHE A 6 45.09 -14.76 -24.58
C PHE A 6 45.40 -14.19 -23.19
N THR A 7 46.39 -13.30 -23.06
CA THR A 7 46.72 -12.68 -21.78
C THR A 7 45.67 -11.66 -21.32
N THR A 8 45.14 -10.85 -22.25
CA THR A 8 44.04 -9.91 -21.95
C THR A 8 42.74 -10.65 -21.63
N LEU A 9 42.43 -11.73 -22.35
CA LEU A 9 41.29 -12.60 -22.05
C LEU A 9 41.43 -13.29 -20.69
N ALA A 10 42.63 -13.78 -20.35
CA ALA A 10 42.90 -14.39 -19.04
C ALA A 10 42.75 -13.39 -17.89
N LEU A 11 43.20 -12.14 -18.07
CA LEU A 11 43.01 -11.06 -17.10
C LEU A 11 41.54 -10.70 -16.90
N LEU A 12 40.74 -10.66 -17.99
CA LEU A 12 39.29 -10.45 -17.92
C LEU A 12 38.55 -11.59 -17.20
N LEU A 13 38.91 -12.84 -17.48
CA LEU A 13 38.31 -13.99 -16.79
C LEU A 13 38.69 -14.02 -15.30
N ALA A 14 39.93 -13.67 -14.96
CA ALA A 14 40.38 -13.56 -13.58
C ALA A 14 39.62 -12.44 -12.83
N SER A 15 39.48 -11.25 -13.42
CA SER A 15 38.74 -10.14 -12.80
C SER A 15 37.25 -10.45 -12.65
N PHE A 16 36.63 -11.08 -13.66
CA PHE A 16 35.25 -11.54 -13.60
C PHE A 16 35.03 -12.58 -12.49
N SER A 17 35.95 -13.54 -12.33
CA SER A 17 35.86 -14.54 -11.26
C SER A 17 35.96 -13.94 -9.85
N VAL A 18 36.81 -12.92 -9.66
CA VAL A 18 36.93 -12.19 -8.40
C VAL A 18 35.67 -11.39 -8.11
N TYR A 19 35.10 -10.73 -9.13
CA TYR A 19 33.82 -10.02 -9.01
C TYR A 19 32.68 -10.97 -8.63
N MET A 20 32.55 -12.12 -9.28
CA MET A 20 31.55 -13.14 -8.96
C MET A 20 31.68 -13.67 -7.53
N ARG A 21 32.91 -13.96 -7.08
CA ARG A 21 33.15 -14.41 -5.69
C ARG A 21 32.81 -13.34 -4.66
N ARG A 22 33.11 -12.06 -4.94
CA ARG A 22 32.75 -10.94 -4.07
C ARG A 22 31.23 -10.74 -4.01
N SER A 23 30.57 -10.79 -5.16
CA SER A 23 29.11 -10.72 -5.26
C SER A 23 28.43 -11.86 -4.49
N GLN A 24 28.88 -13.10 -4.69
CA GLN A 24 28.41 -14.26 -3.93
C GLN A 24 28.64 -14.11 -2.42
N LYS A 25 29.79 -13.57 -2.01
CA LYS A 25 30.07 -13.34 -0.59
C LYS A 25 29.13 -12.29 0.00
N SER A 26 28.84 -11.19 -0.72
CA SER A 26 27.89 -10.15 -0.31
C SER A 26 26.48 -10.71 -0.16
N MET A 27 26.02 -11.44 -1.18
CA MET A 27 24.70 -12.08 -1.20
C MET A 27 24.56 -13.09 -0.04
N ASN A 28 25.60 -13.87 0.23
CA ASN A 28 25.60 -14.81 1.36
C ASN A 28 25.59 -14.10 2.72
N SER A 29 26.27 -12.95 2.86
CA SER A 29 26.19 -12.16 4.11
C SER A 29 24.81 -11.53 4.30
N GLU A 30 24.21 -10.97 3.24
CA GLU A 30 22.86 -10.39 3.30
C GLU A 30 21.82 -11.45 3.67
N LEU A 31 21.87 -12.63 3.03
CA LEU A 31 20.97 -13.73 3.36
C LEU A 31 21.14 -14.19 4.82
N LYS A 32 22.39 -14.25 5.29
CA LYS A 32 22.68 -14.60 6.68
C LYS A 32 22.10 -13.57 7.64
N GLU A 33 22.25 -12.27 7.37
CA GLU A 33 21.67 -11.21 8.19
C GLU A 33 20.13 -11.28 8.22
N LEU A 34 19.49 -11.59 7.09
CA LEU A 34 18.05 -11.81 7.03
C LEU A 34 17.61 -12.99 7.89
N TRP A 35 18.35 -14.12 7.83
CA TRP A 35 18.06 -15.29 8.66
C TRP A 35 18.31 -15.03 10.14
N ASP A 36 19.42 -14.37 10.51
CA ASP A 36 19.72 -14.03 11.90
C ASP A 36 18.65 -13.08 12.46
N ARG A 37 18.18 -12.12 11.65
CA ARG A 37 17.08 -11.22 12.01
C ARG A 37 15.76 -11.99 12.18
N GLU A 38 15.44 -12.90 11.28
CA GLU A 38 14.22 -13.72 11.36
C GLU A 38 14.23 -14.66 12.57
N LEU A 39 15.37 -15.31 12.85
CA LEU A 39 15.54 -16.14 14.06
C LEU A 39 15.34 -15.32 15.33
N LYS A 40 15.93 -14.11 15.39
CA LYS A 40 15.71 -13.18 16.50
C LYS A 40 14.24 -12.82 16.63
N ALA A 41 13.59 -12.45 15.53
CA ALA A 41 12.18 -12.08 15.48
C ALA A 41 11.27 -13.20 16.03
N ASN A 42 11.55 -14.45 15.66
CA ASN A 42 10.79 -15.61 16.12
C ASN A 42 10.93 -15.90 17.62
N SER A 43 11.95 -15.34 18.28
CA SER A 43 12.18 -15.50 19.73
C SER A 43 11.57 -14.40 20.58
N VAL A 44 11.04 -13.33 19.97
CA VAL A 44 10.50 -12.17 20.71
C VAL A 44 9.20 -12.55 21.41
N ARG A 45 9.17 -12.36 22.73
CA ARG A 45 7.96 -12.53 23.56
C ARG A 45 6.92 -11.47 23.24
N LYS A 46 5.66 -11.80 23.49
CA LYS A 46 4.51 -10.89 23.36
C LYS A 46 4.82 -9.52 24.00
N GLN A 47 4.72 -8.47 23.22
CA GLN A 47 4.82 -7.08 23.68
C GLN A 47 3.43 -6.43 23.71
N PRO A 48 3.25 -5.34 24.47
CA PRO A 48 2.05 -4.52 24.39
C PRO A 48 1.89 -3.88 23.00
N LEU A 49 0.65 -3.53 22.64
CA LEU A 49 0.28 -2.92 21.36
C LEU A 49 -0.05 -1.42 21.52
N THR A 50 0.68 -0.71 22.38
CA THR A 50 0.37 0.69 22.75
C THR A 50 0.61 1.69 21.62
N ASP A 51 1.54 1.38 20.72
CA ASP A 51 2.02 2.32 19.71
C ASP A 51 1.37 2.06 18.35
N ILE A 52 0.30 1.24 18.31
CA ILE A 52 -0.44 0.95 17.09
C ILE A 52 -1.52 2.00 16.88
N GLU A 53 -1.45 2.65 15.72
CA GLU A 53 -2.48 3.54 15.24
C GLU A 53 -3.59 2.72 14.59
N TYR A 54 -4.71 2.61 15.30
CA TYR A 54 -5.91 1.96 14.77
C TYR A 54 -6.66 2.92 13.86
N THR A 55 -7.11 2.44 12.72
CA THR A 55 -8.03 3.17 11.86
C THR A 55 -9.42 3.06 12.47
N GLU A 56 -9.97 4.17 12.94
CA GLU A 56 -11.37 4.22 13.39
C GLU A 56 -12.26 4.47 12.16
N LEU A 57 -13.22 3.57 11.93
CA LEU A 57 -14.21 3.77 10.88
C LEU A 57 -15.14 4.90 11.35
N GLU A 58 -15.36 5.89 10.49
CA GLU A 58 -16.27 7.00 10.73
C GLU A 58 -17.45 6.89 9.73
N PRO A 59 -18.53 6.16 10.08
CA PRO A 59 -19.65 5.96 9.15
C PRO A 59 -20.30 7.28 8.72
N ASP A 60 -20.31 8.28 9.60
CA ASP A 60 -20.88 9.60 9.33
C ASP A 60 -20.11 10.37 8.23
N ALA A 61 -18.85 10.00 7.96
CA ALA A 61 -18.05 10.58 6.89
C ALA A 61 -18.35 9.97 5.51
N LEU A 62 -19.17 8.92 5.43
CA LEU A 62 -19.47 8.18 4.20
C LEU A 62 -20.94 8.40 3.75
N PRO A 63 -21.20 8.46 2.42
CA PRO A 63 -22.53 8.75 1.88
C PRO A 63 -23.45 7.52 1.89
N PHE A 64 -23.75 6.96 3.07
CA PHE A 64 -24.65 5.82 3.17
C PHE A 64 -26.05 6.14 2.64
N ASP A 65 -26.59 5.23 1.84
CA ASP A 65 -27.89 5.38 1.18
C ASP A 65 -28.68 4.07 1.36
N PRO A 66 -29.52 3.97 2.42
CA PRO A 66 -30.27 2.77 2.71
C PRO A 66 -31.34 2.44 1.65
N ASP A 67 -31.76 3.43 0.87
CA ASP A 67 -32.84 3.33 -0.12
C ASP A 67 -32.31 3.07 -1.54
N THR A 68 -31.00 2.84 -1.70
CA THR A 68 -30.39 2.55 -3.00
C THR A 68 -31.07 1.35 -3.68
N SER A 69 -31.35 1.49 -4.98
CA SER A 69 -31.90 0.41 -5.81
C SER A 69 -30.82 -0.50 -6.38
N ASN A 70 -29.54 -0.13 -6.23
CA ASN A 70 -28.41 -0.89 -6.74
C ASN A 70 -27.88 -1.87 -5.69
N ASP A 71 -28.02 -3.16 -6.00
CA ASP A 71 -27.60 -4.22 -5.08
C ASP A 71 -26.08 -4.25 -4.84
N ASN A 72 -25.26 -3.84 -5.81
CA ASN A 72 -23.81 -3.76 -5.62
C ASN A 72 -23.44 -2.66 -4.60
N ILE A 73 -24.10 -1.51 -4.69
CA ILE A 73 -23.90 -0.40 -3.74
C ILE A 73 -24.35 -0.83 -2.34
N ARG A 74 -25.54 -1.43 -2.24
CA ARG A 74 -26.09 -1.95 -0.99
C ARG A 74 -25.15 -2.96 -0.33
N ASP A 75 -24.63 -3.90 -1.11
CA ASP A 75 -23.70 -4.93 -0.63
C ASP A 75 -22.39 -4.33 -0.13
N CYS A 76 -21.83 -3.34 -0.84
CA CYS A 76 -20.61 -2.66 -0.39
C CYS A 76 -20.84 -1.90 0.93
N GLN A 77 -21.94 -1.15 1.03
CA GLN A 77 -22.31 -0.45 2.27
C GLN A 77 -22.47 -1.41 3.45
N ASN A 78 -23.19 -2.52 3.26
CA ASN A 78 -23.37 -3.54 4.30
C ASN A 78 -22.03 -4.14 4.76
N ARG A 79 -21.12 -4.39 3.83
CA ARG A 79 -19.79 -4.94 4.13
C ARG A 79 -18.92 -3.95 4.91
N ILE A 80 -18.93 -2.69 4.53
CA ILE A 80 -18.23 -1.62 5.27
C ILE A 80 -18.81 -1.48 6.67
N MET A 81 -20.13 -1.49 6.81
CA MET A 81 -20.77 -1.35 8.12
C MET A 81 -20.48 -2.53 9.04
N ALA A 82 -20.34 -3.75 8.49
CA ALA A 82 -19.91 -4.93 9.25
C ALA A 82 -18.45 -4.84 9.76
N LEU A 83 -17.65 -3.90 9.26
CA LEU A 83 -16.30 -3.63 9.74
C LEU A 83 -16.26 -2.56 10.85
N ALA A 84 -17.36 -1.84 11.09
CA ALA A 84 -17.42 -0.75 12.07
C ALA A 84 -17.07 -1.21 13.50
N ASP A 85 -17.47 -2.42 13.88
CA ASP A 85 -17.19 -3.00 15.20
C ASP A 85 -15.84 -3.73 15.28
N LYS A 86 -15.10 -3.80 14.17
CA LYS A 86 -13.83 -4.53 14.11
C LYS A 86 -12.64 -3.61 14.32
N ARG A 87 -11.53 -4.21 14.76
CA ARG A 87 -10.24 -3.52 14.81
C ARG A 87 -9.60 -3.53 13.43
N ILE A 88 -9.20 -2.35 12.98
CA ILE A 88 -8.62 -2.10 11.66
C ILE A 88 -7.27 -1.42 11.87
N VAL A 89 -6.25 -1.92 11.19
CA VAL A 89 -4.90 -1.34 11.22
C VAL A 89 -4.31 -1.45 9.83
N ASN A 90 -3.80 -0.34 9.30
CA ASN A 90 -3.03 -0.38 8.06
C ASN A 90 -1.59 -0.80 8.37
N LEU A 91 -1.21 -2.04 8.04
CA LEU A 91 0.17 -2.53 8.20
C LEU A 91 0.96 -2.51 6.90
N SER A 92 0.44 -1.85 5.86
CA SER A 92 1.06 -1.77 4.55
C SER A 92 2.49 -1.23 4.63
N GLY A 93 3.44 -2.00 4.08
CA GLY A 93 4.86 -1.67 4.09
C GLY A 93 5.62 -2.14 5.33
N ILE A 94 4.97 -2.76 6.32
CA ILE A 94 5.63 -3.38 7.47
C ILE A 94 5.77 -4.88 7.24
N SER A 95 7.00 -5.40 7.32
CA SER A 95 7.24 -6.84 7.14
C SER A 95 6.82 -7.66 8.36
N ASN A 96 6.45 -8.93 8.15
CA ASN A 96 6.17 -9.87 9.25
C ASN A 96 7.35 -10.00 10.23
N THR A 97 8.58 -10.00 9.73
CA THR A 97 9.79 -10.01 10.57
C THR A 97 9.85 -8.78 11.47
N GLU A 98 9.47 -7.61 10.96
CA GLU A 98 9.44 -6.37 11.73
C GLU A 98 8.30 -6.34 12.76
N LEU A 99 7.12 -6.82 12.39
CA LEU A 99 6.00 -6.99 13.32
C LEU A 99 6.36 -7.95 14.46
N LYS A 100 7.01 -9.08 14.16
CA LYS A 100 7.53 -10.02 15.17
C LYS A 100 8.55 -9.36 16.08
N LEU A 101 9.48 -8.57 15.53
CA LEU A 101 10.50 -7.89 16.33
C LEU A 101 9.89 -6.85 17.29
N ARG A 102 8.86 -6.12 16.85
CA ARG A 102 8.21 -5.07 17.65
C ARG A 102 7.19 -5.63 18.64
N TYR A 103 6.33 -6.53 18.18
CA TYR A 103 5.14 -6.97 18.92
C TYR A 103 5.22 -8.42 19.41
N GLY A 104 6.20 -9.19 18.95
CA GLY A 104 6.34 -10.61 19.24
C GLY A 104 5.45 -11.49 18.36
N VAL A 105 5.85 -12.74 18.18
CA VAL A 105 5.16 -13.73 17.31
C VAL A 105 3.71 -13.95 17.75
N ALA A 106 3.44 -13.93 19.06
CA ALA A 106 2.12 -14.19 19.62
C ALA A 106 1.06 -13.11 19.29
N ASN A 107 1.47 -11.95 18.76
CA ASN A 107 0.53 -10.91 18.32
C ASN A 107 0.28 -10.95 16.81
N LEU A 108 1.03 -11.75 16.03
CA LEU A 108 0.91 -11.73 14.58
C LEU A 108 -0.48 -12.08 14.08
N ASP A 109 -1.09 -13.15 14.59
CA ASP A 109 -2.41 -13.58 14.12
C ASP A 109 -3.47 -12.47 14.31
N TYR A 110 -3.42 -11.77 15.44
CA TYR A 110 -4.30 -10.63 15.71
C TYR A 110 -4.03 -9.44 14.79
N LEU A 111 -2.75 -9.10 14.57
CA LEU A 111 -2.36 -7.99 13.70
C LEU A 111 -2.70 -8.27 12.24
N SER A 112 -2.46 -9.50 11.78
CA SER A 112 -2.88 -9.96 10.46
C SER A 112 -4.39 -9.88 10.28
N ALA A 113 -5.19 -10.30 11.29
CA ALA A 113 -6.64 -10.14 11.22
C ALA A 113 -7.09 -8.66 11.16
N CYS A 114 -6.38 -7.75 11.86
CA CYS A 114 -6.66 -6.31 11.78
C CYS A 114 -6.31 -5.72 10.40
N ASP A 115 -5.21 -6.16 9.80
CA ASP A 115 -4.80 -5.75 8.46
C ASP A 115 -5.70 -6.34 7.37
N GLU A 116 -6.15 -7.59 7.52
CA GLU A 116 -7.18 -8.18 6.66
C GLU A 116 -8.48 -7.35 6.67
N ASN A 117 -8.91 -6.86 7.83
CA ASN A 117 -10.06 -5.95 7.90
C ASN A 117 -9.80 -4.62 7.16
N PHE A 118 -8.56 -4.09 7.20
CA PHE A 118 -8.18 -2.89 6.46
C PHE A 118 -8.23 -3.12 4.94
N LEU A 119 -7.69 -4.24 4.48
CA LEU A 119 -7.74 -4.62 3.06
C LEU A 119 -9.19 -4.84 2.59
N GLU A 120 -10.04 -5.44 3.43
CA GLU A 120 -11.47 -5.60 3.16
C GLU A 120 -12.16 -4.23 3.04
N LEU A 121 -11.89 -3.31 3.98
CA LEU A 121 -12.43 -1.95 3.96
C LEU A 121 -12.05 -1.22 2.66
N VAL A 122 -10.76 -1.15 2.34
CA VAL A 122 -10.25 -0.46 1.16
C VAL A 122 -10.84 -1.04 -0.13
N LYS A 123 -10.95 -2.38 -0.21
CA LYS A 123 -11.57 -3.05 -1.36
C LYS A 123 -13.03 -2.62 -1.55
N TYR A 124 -13.83 -2.62 -0.48
CA TYR A 124 -15.24 -2.26 -0.59
C TYR A 124 -15.46 -0.76 -0.79
N LEU A 125 -14.58 0.10 -0.27
CA LEU A 125 -14.58 1.53 -0.60
C LEU A 125 -14.36 1.75 -2.11
N TRP A 126 -13.37 1.08 -2.70
CA TRP A 126 -13.13 1.17 -4.14
C TRP A 126 -14.32 0.65 -4.97
N LEU A 127 -14.86 -0.52 -4.62
CA LEU A 127 -16.02 -1.10 -5.32
C LEU A 127 -17.24 -0.17 -5.24
N TRP A 128 -17.49 0.40 -4.06
CA TRP A 128 -18.59 1.32 -3.84
C TRP A 128 -18.43 2.59 -4.66
N ALA A 129 -17.27 3.24 -4.58
CA ALA A 129 -16.97 4.43 -5.36
C ALA A 129 -17.09 4.20 -6.87
N ASN A 130 -16.60 3.06 -7.36
CA ASN A 130 -16.71 2.72 -8.78
C ASN A 130 -18.17 2.54 -9.21
N ALA A 131 -18.99 1.86 -8.40
CA ALA A 131 -20.41 1.70 -8.68
C ALA A 131 -21.17 3.03 -8.66
N LEU A 132 -20.88 3.92 -7.71
CA LEU A 132 -21.44 5.28 -7.67
C LEU A 132 -21.05 6.09 -8.91
N HIS A 133 -19.79 6.01 -9.32
CA HIS A 133 -19.30 6.68 -10.52
C HIS A 133 -20.00 6.16 -11.79
N GLU A 134 -20.22 4.85 -11.91
CA GLU A 134 -20.95 4.23 -13.04
C GLU A 134 -22.42 4.68 -13.10
N GLU A 135 -23.03 5.03 -11.97
CA GLU A 135 -24.38 5.63 -11.91
C GLU A 135 -24.40 7.16 -12.14
N GLY A 136 -23.24 7.79 -12.28
CA GLY A 136 -23.11 9.25 -12.40
C GLY A 136 -23.26 9.99 -11.07
N ARG A 137 -23.24 9.30 -9.92
CA ARG A 137 -23.27 9.87 -8.57
C ARG A 137 -21.87 10.35 -8.15
N LEU A 138 -21.34 11.34 -8.88
CA LEU A 138 -19.94 11.76 -8.79
C LEU A 138 -19.55 12.33 -7.42
N ASP A 139 -20.41 13.14 -6.80
CA ASP A 139 -20.15 13.74 -5.48
C ASP A 139 -19.98 12.66 -4.39
N GLU A 140 -20.82 11.64 -4.43
CA GLU A 140 -20.77 10.53 -3.48
C GLU A 140 -19.57 9.62 -3.76
N ALA A 141 -19.29 9.33 -5.03
CA ALA A 141 -18.10 8.57 -5.43
C ALA A 141 -16.84 9.28 -4.92
N LYS A 142 -16.76 10.60 -5.11
CA LYS A 142 -15.67 11.45 -4.61
C LYS A 142 -15.56 11.37 -3.09
N GLN A 143 -16.66 11.48 -2.34
CA GLN A 143 -16.64 11.38 -0.88
C GLN A 143 -16.09 10.03 -0.39
N VAL A 144 -16.53 8.92 -0.98
CA VAL A 144 -16.02 7.57 -0.66
C VAL A 144 -14.52 7.46 -0.99
N LEU A 145 -14.10 8.05 -2.12
CA LEU A 145 -12.69 8.03 -2.52
C LEU A 145 -11.82 8.89 -1.60
N GLU A 146 -12.26 10.09 -1.23
CA GLU A 146 -11.57 10.96 -0.28
C GLU A 146 -11.38 10.27 1.07
N TYR A 147 -12.40 9.56 1.56
CA TYR A 147 -12.29 8.77 2.79
C TYR A 147 -11.21 7.68 2.70
N GLY A 148 -11.13 6.97 1.56
CA GLY A 148 -10.05 6.00 1.36
C GLY A 148 -8.65 6.64 1.38
N VAL A 149 -8.51 7.86 0.85
CA VAL A 149 -7.24 8.61 0.88
C VAL A 149 -6.89 9.04 2.30
N SER A 150 -7.85 9.47 3.11
CA SER A 150 -7.61 9.90 4.50
C SER A 150 -7.15 8.76 5.41
N ILE A 151 -7.53 7.51 5.11
CA ILE A 151 -7.05 6.31 5.83
C ILE A 151 -5.79 5.69 5.18
N HIS A 152 -5.16 6.39 4.24
CA HIS A 152 -3.94 5.98 3.55
C HIS A 152 -4.06 4.64 2.79
N THR A 153 -5.15 4.49 2.03
CA THR A 153 -5.26 3.43 1.01
C THR A 153 -4.03 3.44 0.09
N ASP A 154 -3.61 2.26 -0.36
CA ASP A 154 -2.52 2.13 -1.34
C ASP A 154 -2.99 1.56 -2.68
N VAL A 155 -4.30 1.65 -2.96
CA VAL A 155 -4.89 1.21 -4.21
C VAL A 155 -4.76 2.28 -5.28
N LYS A 156 -3.94 2.01 -6.30
CA LYS A 156 -3.71 2.94 -7.42
C LYS A 156 -4.99 3.39 -8.13
N SER A 157 -5.92 2.47 -8.39
CA SER A 157 -7.20 2.78 -9.06
C SER A 157 -8.06 3.77 -8.28
N HIS A 158 -7.92 3.78 -6.95
CA HIS A 158 -8.61 4.68 -6.04
C HIS A 158 -8.18 6.13 -6.30
N TYR A 159 -6.87 6.39 -6.26
CA TYR A 159 -6.30 7.70 -6.58
C TYR A 159 -6.56 8.12 -8.01
N LYS A 160 -6.52 7.17 -8.96
CA LYS A 160 -6.76 7.48 -10.37
C LYS A 160 -8.18 8.00 -10.58
N LEU A 161 -9.19 7.27 -10.12
CA LEU A 161 -10.58 7.65 -10.30
C LEU A 161 -10.87 8.99 -9.63
N LEU A 162 -10.32 9.21 -8.44
CA LEU A 162 -10.48 10.47 -7.73
C LEU A 162 -9.85 11.66 -8.48
N ALA A 163 -8.65 11.47 -9.04
CA ALA A 163 -7.99 12.49 -9.85
C ALA A 163 -8.76 12.77 -11.15
N ASP A 164 -9.31 11.75 -11.80
CA ASP A 164 -10.13 11.89 -12.99
C ASP A 164 -11.41 12.71 -12.70
N ILE A 165 -12.08 12.47 -11.55
CA ILE A 165 -13.23 13.26 -11.10
C ILE A 165 -12.81 14.73 -10.85
N TYR A 166 -11.72 14.98 -10.12
CA TYR A 166 -11.25 16.34 -9.88
C TYR A 166 -10.86 17.09 -11.15
N ALA A 167 -10.23 16.40 -12.10
CA ALA A 167 -9.82 17.00 -13.36
C ALA A 167 -11.03 17.40 -14.21
N ALA A 168 -12.11 16.61 -14.19
CA ALA A 168 -13.35 16.96 -14.87
C ALA A 168 -13.97 18.26 -14.32
N ASP A 169 -13.78 18.53 -13.02
CA ASP A 169 -14.22 19.75 -12.33
C ASP A 169 -13.19 20.90 -12.36
N PHE A 170 -12.07 20.73 -13.08
CA PHE A 170 -10.93 21.66 -13.09
C PHE A 170 -10.33 21.94 -11.68
N ASP A 171 -10.49 21.02 -10.73
CA ASP A 171 -9.99 21.12 -9.35
C ASP A 171 -8.58 20.51 -9.20
N PHE A 172 -7.60 21.17 -9.83
CA PHE A 172 -6.19 20.74 -9.77
C PHE A 172 -5.58 20.87 -8.38
N ARG A 173 -6.13 21.76 -7.53
CA ARG A 173 -5.68 21.91 -6.15
C ARG A 173 -5.98 20.66 -5.32
N SER A 174 -7.14 20.04 -5.54
CA SER A 174 -7.44 18.76 -4.91
C SER A 174 -6.55 17.63 -5.40
N ILE A 175 -6.12 17.65 -6.68
CA ILE A 175 -5.15 16.70 -7.22
C ILE A 175 -3.78 16.84 -6.53
N GLU A 176 -3.31 18.07 -6.30
CA GLU A 176 -2.10 18.31 -5.51
C GLU A 176 -2.25 17.79 -4.07
N ARG A 177 -3.39 18.09 -3.42
CA ARG A 177 -3.68 17.62 -2.05
C ARG A 177 -3.63 16.10 -1.94
N ILE A 178 -4.28 15.36 -2.83
CA ILE A 178 -4.24 13.88 -2.80
C ILE A 178 -2.86 13.34 -3.17
N THR A 179 -2.05 14.09 -3.94
CA THR A 179 -0.66 13.74 -4.23
C THR A 179 0.23 13.89 -3.00
N ASP A 180 -0.01 14.90 -2.16
CA ASP A 180 0.68 15.08 -0.89
C ASP A 180 0.26 14.02 0.14
N GLU A 181 -1.03 13.66 0.20
CA GLU A 181 -1.47 12.52 1.02
C GLU A 181 -0.86 11.19 0.53
N ALA A 182 -0.79 10.97 -0.79
CA ALA A 182 -0.16 9.78 -1.36
C ALA A 182 1.33 9.67 -0.98
N GLN A 183 2.04 10.77 -0.76
CA GLN A 183 3.44 10.76 -0.33
C GLN A 183 3.62 10.22 1.10
N LYS A 184 2.57 10.25 1.93
CA LYS A 184 2.60 9.77 3.33
C LYS A 184 2.43 8.25 3.43
N ILE A 185 1.97 7.58 2.37
CA ILE A 185 1.77 6.12 2.36
C ILE A 185 3.11 5.40 2.57
N THR A 186 3.14 4.40 3.44
CA THR A 186 4.34 3.59 3.71
C THR A 186 4.50 2.39 2.79
N SER A 187 3.46 2.06 2.01
CA SER A 187 3.46 0.88 1.15
C SER A 187 4.39 0.99 -0.07
N PRO A 188 4.83 -0.14 -0.65
CA PRO A 188 5.63 -0.16 -1.88
C PRO A 188 4.95 0.51 -3.09
N ASN A 189 3.62 0.65 -3.08
CA ASN A 189 2.86 1.25 -4.17
C ASN A 189 2.94 2.78 -4.19
N ARG A 190 3.42 3.41 -3.10
CA ARG A 190 3.52 4.88 -2.95
C ARG A 190 4.11 5.54 -4.19
N ASP A 191 5.31 5.13 -4.60
CA ASP A 191 6.04 5.79 -5.69
C ASP A 191 5.31 5.64 -7.03
N ALA A 192 4.64 4.51 -7.25
CA ALA A 192 3.83 4.28 -8.45
C ALA A 192 2.58 5.16 -8.49
N ILE A 193 1.92 5.37 -7.33
CA ILE A 193 0.76 6.24 -7.19
C ILE A 193 1.16 7.70 -7.39
N VAL A 194 2.19 8.17 -6.66
CA VAL A 194 2.67 9.56 -6.76
C VAL A 194 3.15 9.86 -8.18
N LYS A 195 3.88 8.94 -8.82
CA LYS A 195 4.30 9.10 -10.22
C LYS A 195 3.10 9.23 -11.14
N MET A 196 2.07 8.39 -10.97
CA MET A 196 0.85 8.47 -11.78
C MET A 196 0.18 9.84 -11.64
N LEU A 197 -0.04 10.31 -10.41
CA LEU A 197 -0.71 11.59 -10.15
C LEU A 197 0.06 12.79 -10.72
N LYS A 198 1.40 12.73 -10.73
CA LYS A 198 2.27 13.76 -11.33
C LYS A 198 2.44 13.64 -12.85
N SER A 199 2.21 12.46 -13.42
CA SER A 199 2.44 12.19 -14.85
C SER A 199 1.23 12.45 -15.72
N THR A 200 0.03 12.44 -15.16
CA THR A 200 -1.17 12.74 -15.92
C THR A 200 -1.19 14.24 -16.21
N ASP A 201 -1.44 14.61 -17.47
CA ASP A 201 -1.41 15.98 -18.02
C ASP A 201 -2.49 16.92 -17.42
N TYR A 202 -2.83 16.79 -16.14
CA TYR A 202 -3.76 17.69 -15.46
C TYR A 202 -3.17 19.11 -15.29
N PHE A 203 -1.84 19.27 -15.37
CA PHE A 203 -1.14 20.53 -15.09
C PHE A 203 -0.64 21.26 -16.35
N HIS A 204 -1.11 20.89 -17.54
CA HIS A 204 -0.71 21.55 -18.79
C HIS A 204 -1.79 22.51 -19.29
N ASP A 205 -1.54 23.81 -19.09
CA ASP A 205 -2.13 24.93 -19.84
C ASP A 205 -1.62 24.96 -21.30
#